data_AF-A0A1E8B4V7-F1
#
_entry.id   AF-A0A1E8B4V7-F1
#
_cell.length_a   1.000
_cell.length_b   1.000
_cell.length_c   1.000
_cell.angle_alpha   90.00
_cell.angle_beta   90.00
_cell.angle_gamma   90.00
#
_symmetry.space_group_name_H-M   'P 1'
#
loop_
_entity.id
_entity.type
_entity.pdbx_description
1 polymer ?
#
loop_
_entity_poly.entity_id
_entity_poly.type
_entity_poly.pdbx_seq_one_letter_code
_entity_poly.pdbx_strand_id
1 'polypeptide(L)'
;MKEHIFILEVIKQCNEKGKAVSRDLLSSKSKESEFVLSPQQIRRLDILESEGFVVKGRGRAGTKITDVGIEYLYFLKSKSAVYC
;
A
#
# COMPACT_ATOMS: atom_id res chain seq x y z
N MET A 1 -11.74 2.26 -0.97
CA MET A 1 -11.04 2.09 -2.27
C MET A 1 -9.81 2.99 -2.39
N LYS A 2 -9.92 4.33 -2.28
CA LYS A 2 -8.77 5.25 -2.41
C LYS A 2 -7.60 4.95 -1.47
N GLU A 3 -7.91 4.53 -0.24
CA GLU A 3 -6.91 4.07 0.74
C GLU A 3 -6.05 2.89 0.24
N HIS A 4 -6.68 1.83 -0.29
CA HIS A 4 -5.95 0.66 -0.78
C HIS A 4 -5.07 1.03 -1.97
N ILE A 5 -5.59 1.87 -2.88
CA ILE A 5 -4.81 2.40 -4.01
C ILE A 5 -3.57 3.12 -3.50
N PHE A 6 -3.73 4.04 -2.56
CA PHE A 6 -2.60 4.80 -2.00
C PHE A 6 -1.58 3.88 -1.34
N ILE A 7 -2.00 2.97 -0.46
CA ILE A 7 -1.11 2.09 0.28
C ILE A 7 -0.33 1.17 -0.69
N LEU A 8 -1.02 0.50 -1.60
CA LEU A 8 -0.40 -0.41 -2.57
C LEU A 8 0.53 0.34 -3.52
N GLU A 9 0.15 1.54 -3.96
CA GLU A 9 0.99 2.39 -4.80
C GLU A 9 2.30 2.77 -4.10
N VAL A 10 2.22 3.25 -2.85
CA VAL A 10 3.41 3.62 -2.06
C VAL A 10 4.30 2.40 -1.85
N ILE A 11 3.72 1.24 -1.53
CA ILE A 11 4.49 0.00 -1.33
C ILE A 11 5.22 -0.37 -2.62
N LYS A 12 4.52 -0.40 -3.76
CA LYS A 12 5.09 -0.69 -5.08
C LYS A 12 6.26 0.23 -5.40
N GLN A 13 6.05 1.54 -5.32
CA GLN A 13 7.09 2.53 -5.65
C GLN A 13 8.32 2.43 -4.73
N CYS A 14 8.14 2.11 -3.45
CA CYS A 14 9.26 1.90 -2.54
C CYS A 14 9.99 0.59 -2.85
N ASN A 15 9.27 -0.49 -3.11
CA ASN A 15 9.87 -1.79 -3.44
C ASN A 15 10.65 -1.76 -4.76
N GLU A 16 10.15 -1.06 -5.78
CA GLU A 16 10.87 -0.83 -7.05
C GLU A 16 12.19 -0.07 -6.84
N LYS A 17 12.25 0.78 -5.80
CA LYS A 17 13.47 1.51 -5.40
C LYS A 17 14.34 0.71 -4.41
N GLY A 18 14.00 -0.54 -4.12
CA GLY A 18 14.69 -1.39 -3.13
C GLY A 18 14.53 -0.92 -1.68
N LYS A 19 13.55 -0.05 -1.39
CA LYS A 19 13.32 0.51 -0.05
C LYS A 19 12.30 -0.33 0.72
N ALA A 20 12.64 -0.63 1.97
CA ALA A 20 11.72 -1.27 2.92
C ALA A 20 10.59 -0.31 3.32
N VAL A 21 9.36 -0.83 3.39
CA VAL A 21 8.17 -0.04 3.72
C VAL A 21 7.71 -0.35 5.13
N SER A 22 7.89 0.60 6.03
CA SER A 22 7.35 0.54 7.40
C SER A 22 6.00 1.24 7.49
N ARG A 23 5.27 0.96 8.57
CA ARG A 23 4.03 1.67 8.91
C ARG A 23 4.28 3.17 9.12
N ASP A 24 5.42 3.54 9.71
CA ASP A 24 5.81 4.94 9.90
C ASP A 24 6.09 5.64 8.57
N LEU A 25 6.76 4.96 7.63
CA LEU A 25 7.00 5.49 6.29
C LEU A 25 5.69 5.74 5.55
N LEU A 26 4.73 4.80 5.64
CA LEU A 26 3.39 4.97 5.08
C LEU A 26 2.67 6.16 5.72
N SER A 27 2.76 6.33 7.04
CA SER A 27 2.18 7.47 7.74
C SER A 27 2.77 8.79 7.25
N SER A 28 4.11 8.89 7.19
CA SER A 28 4.81 10.08 6.70
C SER A 28 4.45 10.40 5.25
N LYS A 29 4.46 9.40 4.36
CA LYS A 29 4.07 9.57 2.95
C LYS A 29 2.62 10.03 2.80
N SER A 30 1.71 9.56 3.66
CA SER A 30 0.31 9.99 3.63
C SER A 30 0.14 11.45 4.04
N LYS A 31 0.98 11.97 4.96
CA LYS A 31 0.96 13.38 5.37
C LYS A 31 1.47 14.32 4.28
N GLU A 32 2.32 13.82 3.38
CA GLU A 32 2.80 14.54 2.19
C GLU A 32 1.80 14.48 1.03
N SER A 33 0.69 13.77 1.18
CA SER A 33 -0.36 13.59 0.18
C SER A 33 -1.63 14.33 0.60
N GLU A 34 -2.53 14.54 -0.37
CA GLU A 34 -3.90 15.00 -0.11
C GLU A 34 -4.72 13.98 0.70
N PHE A 35 -4.22 12.75 0.88
CA PHE A 35 -4.89 11.68 1.60
C PHE A 35 -4.10 11.24 2.84
N VAL A 36 -4.39 11.86 3.99
CA VAL A 36 -3.78 11.51 5.28
C VAL A 36 -4.41 10.24 5.84
N LEU A 37 -3.59 9.22 6.10
CA LEU A 37 -4.03 7.95 6.67
C LEU A 37 -4.05 7.99 8.20
N SER A 38 -5.15 7.52 8.78
CA SER A 38 -5.21 7.27 10.22
C SER A 38 -4.38 6.04 10.62
N PRO A 39 -3.97 5.92 11.89
CA PRO A 39 -3.28 4.71 12.37
C PRO A 39 -4.09 3.42 12.18
N GLN A 40 -5.42 3.50 12.22
CA GLN A 40 -6.30 2.35 11.95
C GLN A 40 -6.27 1.96 10.47
N GLN A 41 -6.25 2.94 9.56
CA GLN A 41 -6.12 2.72 8.12
C GLN A 41 -4.78 2.07 7.77
N ILE A 42 -3.69 2.55 8.37
CA ILE A 42 -2.37 1.90 8.22
C ILE A 42 -2.37 0.46 8.76
N ARG A 43 -3.16 0.18 9.81
CA ARG A 43 -3.34 -1.19 10.33
C ARG A 43 -4.16 -2.10 9.41
N ARG A 44 -4.96 -1.58 8.47
CA ARG A 44 -5.62 -2.40 7.43
C ARG A 44 -4.64 -3.09 6.49
N LEU A 45 -3.34 -2.76 6.57
CA LEU A 45 -2.27 -3.56 5.97
C LEU A 45 -2.33 -5.04 6.38
N ASP A 46 -2.86 -5.34 7.57
CA ASP A 46 -3.06 -6.72 8.03
C ASP A 46 -4.13 -7.45 7.20
N ILE A 47 -5.14 -6.74 6.71
CA ILE A 47 -6.16 -7.29 5.79
C ILE A 47 -5.53 -7.54 4.41
N LEU A 48 -4.80 -6.55 3.88
CA LEU A 48 -4.11 -6.68 2.59
C LEU A 48 -3.10 -7.85 2.59
N GLU A 49 -2.46 -8.12 3.73
CA GLU A 49 -1.62 -9.30 3.88
C GLU A 49 -2.44 -10.58 3.90
N SER A 50 -3.53 -10.63 4.67
CA SER A 50 -4.39 -11.82 4.74
C SER A 50 -5.02 -12.19 3.39
N GLU A 51 -5.24 -11.19 2.53
CA GLU A 51 -5.75 -11.35 1.16
C GLU A 51 -4.62 -11.65 0.14
N GLY A 52 -3.36 -11.66 0.58
CA GLY A 52 -2.20 -12.02 -0.24
C GLY A 52 -1.69 -10.90 -1.16
N PHE A 53 -2.18 -9.66 -1.01
CA PHE A 53 -1.75 -8.52 -1.82
C PHE A 53 -0.39 -7.96 -1.39
N VAL A 54 -0.03 -8.16 -0.12
CA VAL A 54 1.26 -7.76 0.41
C VAL A 54 1.81 -8.84 1.34
N VAL A 55 3.10 -8.79 1.61
CA VAL A 55 3.78 -9.63 2.61
C VAL A 55 4.55 -8.73 3.56
N LYS A 56 4.30 -8.82 4.87
CA LYS A 56 5.15 -8.16 5.87
C LYS A 56 6.39 -9.00 6.10
N GLY A 57 7.54 -8.46 5.74
CA GLY A 57 8.83 -9.02 6.11
C GLY A 57 9.04 -8.92 7.63
N ARG A 58 9.77 -9.89 8.18
CA ARG A 58 10.12 -9.87 9.62
C ARG A 58 11.17 -8.78 9.89
N GLY A 59 11.04 -8.11 11.05
CA GLY A 59 11.97 -7.09 11.49
C GLY A 59 12.04 -5.88 10.55
N ARG A 60 13.25 -5.56 10.06
CA ARG A 60 13.51 -4.37 9.21
C ARG A 60 13.31 -4.62 7.70
N ALA A 61 12.89 -5.82 7.31
CA ALA A 61 12.64 -6.13 5.90
C ALA A 61 11.49 -5.30 5.29
N GLY A 62 10.59 -4.78 6.14
CA GLY A 62 9.46 -3.96 5.71
C GLY A 62 8.43 -4.76 4.92
N THR A 63 7.48 -4.05 4.32
CA THR A 63 6.39 -4.65 3.55
C THR A 63 6.75 -4.72 2.07
N LYS A 64 6.42 -5.86 1.44
CA LYS A 64 6.56 -6.08 0.00
C LYS A 64 5.20 -6.26 -0.65
N ILE A 65 5.00 -5.68 -1.84
CA ILE A 65 3.85 -5.98 -2.68
C ILE A 65 4.06 -7.32 -3.40
N THR A 66 3.00 -8.09 -3.59
CA THR A 66 3.01 -9.32 -4.39
C THR A 66 2.54 -9.03 -5.82
N ASP A 67 2.74 -9.98 -6.73
CA ASP A 67 2.21 -9.86 -8.10
C ASP A 67 0.68 -9.71 -8.10
N VAL A 68 -0.01 -10.49 -7.25
CA VAL A 68 -1.46 -10.38 -7.03
C VAL A 68 -1.86 -8.99 -6.53
N GLY A 69 -1.05 -8.40 -5.63
CA GLY A 69 -1.26 -7.03 -5.14
C GLY A 69 -1.09 -5.98 -6.23
N ILE A 70 -0.14 -6.17 -7.15
CA ILE A 70 0.06 -5.29 -8.31
C ILE A 70 -1.14 -5.37 -9.25
N GLU A 71 -1.62 -6.58 -9.57
CA GLU A 71 -2.82 -6.77 -10.39
C GLU A 71 -4.05 -6.11 -9.75
N TYR A 72 -4.23 -6.31 -8.44
CA TYR A 72 -5.34 -5.71 -7.70
C TYR A 72 -5.25 -4.18 -7.67
N LEU A 73 -4.05 -3.61 -7.53
CA LEU A 73 -3.83 -2.16 -7.63
C LEU A 73 -4.27 -1.62 -9.01
N TYR A 74 -3.91 -2.30 -10.10
CA TYR A 74 -4.32 -1.90 -11.44
C TYR A 74 -5.83 -2.02 -11.64
N PHE A 75 -6.45 -3.08 -11.12
CA PHE A 75 -7.91 -3.24 -11.10
C PHE A 75 -8.62 -2.10 -10.35
N LEU A 76 -8.09 -1.70 -9.18
CA LEU A 76 -8.65 -0.59 -8.41
C LEU A 76 -8.51 0.74 -9.16
N LYS A 77 -7.36 0.98 -9.81
CA LYS A 77 -7.13 2.19 -10.62
C LYS A 77 -8.05 2.23 -11.85
N SER A 78 -8.24 1.12 -12.55
CA SER A 78 -9.12 1.07 -13.72
C SER A 78 -10.57 1.33 -13.33
N LYS A 79 -11.05 0.79 -12.20
CA LYS A 79 -12.37 1.15 -11.67
C LYS A 79 -12.46 2.61 -11.25
N SER A 80 -11.42 3.15 -10.60
CA SER A 80 -11.46 4.55 -10.15
C SER A 80 -11.44 5.55 -11.31
N ALA A 81 -10.88 5.20 -12.47
CA ALA A 81 -10.90 6.02 -13.69
C ALA A 81 -12.25 6.00 -14.41
N VAL A 82 -13.09 4.99 -14.19
CA VAL A 82 -14.42 4.84 -14.82
C VAL A 82 -15.52 5.63 -14.09
N TYR A 83 -15.25 6.13 -12.87
CA TYR A 83 -16.19 6.94 -12.08
C TYR A 83 -15.80 8.42 -11.96
N CYS A 84 -14.98 8.93 -12.88
CA CYS A 84 -14.65 10.35 -13.00
C CYS A 84 -15.27 10.95 -14.27
#